data_AF-A0AAN8W8Z7-F1
#
_entry.id   AF-A0AAN8W8Z7-F1
#
_cell.length_a   1.000
_cell.length_b   1.000
_cell.length_c   1.000
_cell.angle_alpha   90.00
_cell.angle_beta   90.00
_cell.angle_gamma   90.00
#
_symmetry.space_group_name_H-M   'P 1'
#
loop_
_entity.id
_entity.type
_entity.pdbx_description
1 polymer ?
#
loop_
_entity_poly.entity_id
_entity_poly.type
_entity_poly.pdbx_seq_one_letter_code
_entity_poly.pdbx_strand_id
1 'polypeptide(L)'
;QTNMVDVLTGIYAVTFTVKNNCPYTVWPGTLTSSGPALHDTGFELASQGTQTLHVQASWSGRLWGRTGCSTDQSGKFTCATADCASGQIPCNGAGAIPPATLMEITLNGHGGLDFYDISLVDGFNVPISMTPSNPGCSVTSCPANVNAACPPELAIKGADGSVIACKSACLAFGDPRLIVMLMTIRLALLPAPLVATTWLTFARDGRLWGRTGCSTDHSGKFTCATGDCASGQIPCNGAGGIPPATLMEITLNGYGGQDFYDISLVDGFNVPISMTPSNQGCSATSCPANVNAACPPELAVKGAHGSVIACKSACLAFGDPRYCCSGDHSTPETCPPTQYSAMFKTQCPQAYSYAYDDKTSGIPPTTLLEFTLSGSGGPDFYDVSLVDGFNLPASIQSEGCNSTSCPSNVNNVCPPELAVEGSDKSVVACKSACLAFNQPQYCCTGDYATPDTCPPTKYSKIFKTACPLAYSYAYDDKTSTFTCKSRANYAITFCP
;
A
#
# COMPACT_ATOMS: atom_id res chain seq x y z
N GLN A 1 43.36 21.02 43.39
CA GLN A 1 43.37 19.54 43.44
C GLN A 1 41.98 19.10 43.85
N THR A 2 41.12 18.92 42.83
CA THR A 2 40.62 17.61 42.37
C THR A 2 39.48 17.11 43.26
N ASN A 3 38.26 17.56 42.99
CA ASN A 3 37.07 16.82 43.33
C ASN A 3 36.61 16.04 42.09
N MET A 4 36.28 14.79 42.36
CA MET A 4 36.02 13.70 41.43
C MET A 4 34.94 14.02 40.40
N VAL A 5 35.32 13.85 39.14
CA VAL A 5 34.56 13.31 38.00
C VAL A 5 33.14 12.84 38.32
N ASP A 6 32.14 13.70 38.10
CA ASP A 6 30.80 13.27 37.67
C ASP A 6 30.76 13.36 36.14
N VAL A 7 31.24 12.29 35.49
CA VAL A 7 30.97 12.02 34.07
C VAL A 7 29.68 11.23 34.02
N LEU A 8 28.57 11.94 33.85
CA LEU A 8 27.33 11.39 33.32
C LEU A 8 26.93 12.22 32.10
N THR A 9 27.71 12.06 31.02
CA THR A 9 27.26 12.42 29.68
C THR A 9 26.15 11.44 29.30
N GLY A 10 24.89 11.83 29.53
CA GLY A 10 23.74 11.14 28.95
C GLY A 10 23.85 11.18 27.43
N ILE A 11 24.12 10.02 26.83
CA ILE A 11 24.31 9.89 25.38
C ILE A 11 22.94 10.10 24.70
N TYR A 12 22.72 11.28 24.11
CA TYR A 12 21.66 11.44 23.11
C TYR A 12 22.03 10.55 21.91
N ALA A 13 21.13 9.64 21.53
CA ALA A 13 21.44 8.61 20.52
C ALA A 13 20.67 8.83 19.21
N VAL A 14 19.51 9.48 19.28
CA VAL A 14 18.66 9.74 18.10
C VAL A 14 18.25 11.20 18.09
N THR A 15 18.26 11.80 16.90
CA THR A 15 17.92 13.20 16.66
C THR A 15 16.72 13.29 15.74
N PHE A 16 15.66 13.95 16.20
CA PHE A 16 14.52 14.30 15.36
C PHE A 16 14.66 15.74 14.88
N THR A 17 14.56 15.95 13.57
CA THR A 17 14.49 17.29 12.98
C THR A 17 13.05 17.56 12.56
N VAL A 18 12.35 18.39 13.33
CA VAL A 18 10.94 18.74 13.11
C VAL A 18 10.90 19.96 12.21
N LYS A 19 10.37 19.81 11.00
CA LYS A 19 10.26 20.88 10.00
C LYS A 19 8.80 21.24 9.73
N ASN A 20 8.49 22.53 9.68
CA ASN A 20 7.19 23.01 9.23
C ASN A 20 7.24 23.41 7.74
N ASN A 21 6.62 22.60 6.87
CA ASN A 21 6.44 22.95 5.45
C ASN A 21 5.04 23.56 5.16
N CYS A 22 4.18 23.71 6.17
CA CYS A 22 2.88 24.35 5.99
C CYS A 22 3.07 25.85 5.68
N PRO A 23 2.14 26.49 4.93
CA PRO A 23 2.21 27.92 4.65
C PRO A 23 1.85 28.81 5.86
N TYR A 24 1.63 28.22 7.04
CA TYR A 24 1.25 28.88 8.29
C TYR A 24 2.06 28.31 9.46
N THR A 25 2.06 29.03 10.58
CA THR A 25 2.69 28.59 11.83
C THR A 25 2.00 27.35 12.40
N VAL A 26 2.79 26.39 12.86
CA VAL A 26 2.33 25.23 13.61
C VAL A 26 3.02 25.21 14.97
N TRP A 27 2.36 24.64 15.98
CA TRP A 27 2.94 24.49 17.32
C TRP A 27 3.07 23.01 17.66
N PRO A 28 4.17 22.33 17.30
CA PRO A 28 4.32 20.93 17.63
C PRO A 28 4.22 20.68 19.14
N GLY A 29 3.67 19.53 19.50
CA GLY A 29 3.64 19.00 20.86
C GLY A 29 4.30 17.63 20.88
N THR A 30 4.86 17.26 22.04
CA THR A 30 5.45 15.95 22.25
C THR A 30 4.95 15.33 23.55
N LEU A 31 4.81 14.00 23.54
CA LEU A 31 4.44 13.20 24.71
C LEU A 31 5.39 12.02 24.81
N THR A 32 6.15 11.93 25.88
CA THR A 32 6.96 10.73 26.18
C THR A 32 6.06 9.65 26.78
N SER A 33 6.07 8.45 26.19
CA SER A 33 5.41 7.26 26.72
C SER A 33 6.38 6.41 27.57
N SER A 34 7.64 6.29 27.15
CA SER A 34 8.70 5.61 27.91
C SER A 34 10.06 6.26 27.64
N GLY A 35 10.93 6.22 28.65
CA GLY A 35 12.20 6.96 28.68
C GLY A 35 12.08 8.34 29.32
N PRO A 36 13.15 9.15 29.34
CA PRO A 36 13.11 10.48 29.94
C PRO A 36 12.18 11.43 29.18
N ALA A 37 11.51 12.29 29.94
CA ALA A 37 10.73 13.38 29.36
C ALA A 37 11.63 14.29 28.53
N LEU A 38 11.13 14.71 27.37
CA LEU A 38 11.78 15.74 26.57
C LEU A 38 11.72 17.09 27.30
N HIS A 39 12.77 17.90 27.17
CA HIS A 39 12.77 19.27 27.69
C HIS A 39 11.72 20.11 26.94
N ASP A 40 11.73 20.05 25.61
CA ASP A 40 10.80 20.77 24.76
C ASP A 40 9.57 19.90 24.47
N THR A 41 8.56 20.00 25.34
CA THR A 41 7.28 19.28 25.18
C THR A 41 6.28 20.00 24.28
N GLY A 42 6.61 21.22 23.87
CA GLY A 42 5.86 21.97 22.86
C GLY A 42 6.59 23.26 22.49
N PHE A 43 6.52 23.65 21.22
CA PHE A 43 7.28 24.77 20.67
C PHE A 43 6.56 25.38 19.46
N GLU A 44 6.94 26.59 19.06
CA GLU A 44 6.41 27.28 17.88
C GLU A 44 7.32 27.09 16.68
N LEU A 45 6.73 26.77 15.51
CA LEU A 45 7.43 26.72 14.23
C LEU A 45 6.70 27.57 13.20
N ALA A 46 7.30 28.70 12.84
CA ALA A 46 6.89 29.47 11.67
C ALA A 46 6.98 28.64 10.38
N SER A 47 6.34 29.09 9.29
CA SER A 47 6.47 28.44 7.99
C SER A 47 7.94 28.34 7.58
N GLN A 48 8.35 27.17 7.07
CA GLN A 48 9.74 26.80 6.75
C GLN A 48 10.69 26.69 7.96
N GLY A 49 10.18 26.90 9.18
CA GLY A 49 10.93 26.74 10.42
C GLY A 49 11.32 25.29 10.69
N THR A 50 12.39 25.11 11.47
CA THR A 50 12.90 23.79 11.89
C THR A 50 13.32 23.85 13.35
N GLN A 51 13.03 22.78 14.11
CA GLN A 51 13.50 22.57 15.48
C GLN A 51 14.08 21.16 15.61
N THR A 52 15.16 21.04 16.37
CA THR A 52 15.80 19.75 16.64
C THR A 52 15.46 19.26 18.04
N LEU A 53 15.10 17.99 18.16
CA LEU A 53 14.86 17.31 19.43
C LEU A 53 15.87 16.17 19.58
N HIS A 54 16.45 16.06 20.77
CA HIS A 54 17.38 14.99 21.10
C HIS A 54 16.72 14.01 22.06
N VAL A 55 16.71 12.73 21.69
CA VAL A 55 16.14 11.65 22.50
C VAL A 55 17.17 10.57 22.79
N GLN A 56 16.90 9.77 23.82
CA GLN A 56 17.68 8.58 24.13
C GLN A 56 17.30 7.42 23.20
N ALA A 57 18.20 6.44 23.06
CA ALA A 57 18.06 5.31 22.14
C ALA A 57 16.82 4.44 22.38
N SER A 58 16.29 4.42 23.61
CA SER A 58 15.13 3.61 24.01
C SER A 58 13.87 4.44 24.25
N TRP A 59 13.81 5.66 23.69
CA TRP A 59 12.67 6.55 23.88
C TRP A 59 11.47 6.08 23.06
N SER A 60 10.28 6.18 23.65
CA SER A 60 9.02 6.04 22.92
C SER A 60 8.08 7.18 23.26
N GLY A 61 7.28 7.59 22.30
CA GLY A 61 6.36 8.70 22.47
C GLY A 61 5.67 9.12 21.19
N ARG A 62 5.04 10.29 21.27
CA ARG A 62 4.20 10.85 20.22
C ARG A 62 4.61 12.26 19.89
N LEU A 63 4.51 12.62 18.61
CA LEU A 63 4.61 14.00 18.12
C LEU A 63 3.35 14.35 17.32
N TRP A 64 2.89 15.58 17.44
CA TRP A 64 1.75 16.09 16.66
C TRP A 64 1.87 17.58 16.42
N GLY A 65 1.15 18.12 15.44
CA GLY A 65 1.09 19.56 15.16
C GLY A 65 -0.18 20.20 15.69
N ARG A 66 -0.08 21.30 16.44
CA ARG A 66 -1.22 22.14 16.81
C ARG A 66 -1.39 23.29 15.81
N THR A 67 -2.62 23.69 15.53
CA THR A 67 -2.94 24.78 14.58
C THR A 67 -3.98 25.74 15.16
N GLY A 68 -3.99 26.97 14.64
CA GLY A 68 -4.90 28.03 15.09
C GLY A 68 -4.68 28.40 16.57
N CYS A 69 -3.42 28.49 16.99
CA CYS A 69 -3.09 28.77 18.38
C CYS A 69 -3.00 30.26 18.69
N SER A 70 -3.37 30.63 19.90
CA SER A 70 -3.26 32.01 20.41
C SER A 70 -3.13 32.04 21.92
N THR A 71 -2.58 33.13 22.44
CA THR A 71 -2.53 33.43 23.88
C THR A 71 -3.54 34.53 24.18
N ASP A 72 -4.45 34.28 25.11
CA ASP A 72 -5.43 35.29 25.53
C ASP A 72 -4.82 36.36 26.46
N GLN A 73 -5.63 37.35 26.83
CA GLN A 73 -5.20 38.46 27.70
C GLN A 73 -4.79 38.00 29.11
N SER A 74 -5.20 36.80 29.54
CA SER A 74 -4.81 36.21 30.82
C SER A 74 -3.48 35.45 30.74
N GLY A 75 -2.87 35.37 29.55
CA GLY A 75 -1.65 34.60 29.31
C GLY A 75 -1.90 33.12 29.05
N LYS A 76 -3.16 32.70 28.84
CA LYS A 76 -3.51 31.31 28.58
C LYS A 76 -3.36 31.01 27.09
N PHE A 77 -2.48 30.06 26.78
CA PHE A 77 -2.28 29.54 25.42
C PHE A 77 -3.31 28.45 25.11
N THR A 78 -3.96 28.55 23.96
CA THR A 78 -4.92 27.55 23.46
C THR A 78 -4.83 27.41 21.95
N CYS A 79 -5.25 26.25 21.42
CA CYS A 79 -5.23 25.93 20.00
C CYS A 79 -6.59 25.46 19.49
N ALA A 80 -6.93 25.83 18.25
CA ALA A 80 -8.16 25.40 17.60
C ALA A 80 -8.20 23.88 17.33
N THR A 81 -7.04 23.26 17.07
CA THR A 81 -6.93 21.81 16.84
C THR A 81 -5.77 21.20 17.62
N ALA A 82 -5.94 19.96 18.08
CA ALA A 82 -4.90 19.14 18.70
C ALA A 82 -4.23 19.76 19.95
N ASP A 83 -4.89 20.70 20.62
CA ASP A 83 -4.41 21.32 21.87
C ASP A 83 -4.09 20.25 22.92
N CYS A 84 -3.13 20.48 23.81
CA CYS A 84 -2.85 19.60 24.95
C CYS A 84 -3.42 20.14 26.27
N ALA A 85 -4.14 21.26 26.24
CA ALA A 85 -4.80 21.92 27.36
C ALA A 85 -3.89 22.20 28.57
N SER A 86 -2.58 22.31 28.36
CA SER A 86 -1.64 22.76 29.40
C SER A 86 -1.82 24.25 29.73
N GLY A 87 -2.53 25.00 28.88
CA GLY A 87 -2.66 26.45 28.98
C GLY A 87 -1.37 27.20 28.63
N GLN A 88 -0.35 26.50 28.13
CA GLN A 88 0.99 27.00 27.81
C GLN A 88 1.49 26.40 26.49
N ILE A 89 2.53 26.96 25.90
CA ILE A 89 3.13 26.37 24.68
C ILE A 89 3.68 24.96 24.96
N PRO A 90 4.44 24.71 26.04
CA PRO A 90 4.84 23.34 26.41
C PRO A 90 3.64 22.49 26.84
N CYS A 91 3.61 21.22 26.44
CA CYS A 91 2.54 20.29 26.83
C CYS A 91 2.77 19.63 28.18
N ASN A 92 3.98 19.65 28.74
CA ASN A 92 4.31 19.19 30.08
C ASN A 92 3.78 17.77 30.41
N GLY A 93 3.86 16.87 29.42
CA GLY A 93 3.38 15.48 29.57
C GLY A 93 1.88 15.27 29.30
N ALA A 94 1.15 16.32 28.89
CA ALA A 94 -0.20 16.17 28.34
C ALA A 94 -0.16 15.74 26.87
N GLY A 95 -1.04 14.83 26.49
CA GLY A 95 -1.23 14.41 25.10
C GLY A 95 -2.11 15.37 24.31
N ALA A 96 -2.16 15.17 22.98
CA ALA A 96 -3.07 15.89 22.12
C ALA A 96 -4.54 15.60 22.49
N ILE A 97 -5.38 16.63 22.46
CA ILE A 97 -6.84 16.52 22.48
C ILE A 97 -7.28 16.25 21.04
N PRO A 98 -7.91 15.11 20.77
CA PRO A 98 -8.37 14.79 19.43
C PRO A 98 -9.43 15.80 18.90
N PRO A 99 -9.49 16.06 17.57
CA PRO A 99 -8.77 15.35 16.54
C PRO A 99 -7.30 15.77 16.34
N ALA A 100 -6.40 14.80 16.21
CA ALA A 100 -4.97 15.01 16.03
C ALA A 100 -4.35 13.91 15.16
N THR A 101 -3.63 14.31 14.12
CA THR A 101 -2.72 13.41 13.38
C THR A 101 -1.49 13.15 14.24
N LEU A 102 -1.24 11.90 14.63
CA LEU A 102 -0.13 11.55 15.52
C LEU A 102 1.00 10.85 14.76
N MET A 103 2.25 11.22 15.03
CA MET A 103 3.41 10.38 14.76
C MET A 103 3.69 9.57 16.03
N GLU A 104 3.63 8.25 15.94
CA GLU A 104 3.93 7.34 17.05
C GLU A 104 5.33 6.74 16.82
N ILE A 105 6.18 6.73 17.83
CA ILE A 105 7.57 6.23 17.73
C ILE A 105 7.91 5.38 18.96
N THR A 106 8.58 4.27 18.72
CA THR A 106 9.26 3.44 19.73
C THR A 106 10.65 3.08 19.21
N LEU A 107 11.68 3.67 19.81
CA LEU A 107 13.08 3.41 19.44
C LEU A 107 13.65 2.21 20.21
N ASN A 108 14.52 1.44 19.55
CA ASN A 108 15.17 0.25 20.10
C ASN A 108 14.16 -0.70 20.80
N GLY A 109 13.04 -0.95 20.12
CA GLY A 109 11.95 -1.81 20.59
C GLY A 109 12.28 -3.30 20.43
N HIS A 110 11.28 -4.07 20.01
CA HIS A 110 11.44 -5.51 19.81
C HIS A 110 12.56 -5.83 18.79
N GLY A 111 13.47 -6.73 19.16
CA GLY A 111 14.61 -7.10 18.31
C GLY A 111 15.65 -5.99 18.10
N GLY A 112 15.59 -4.91 18.89
CA GLY A 112 16.45 -3.74 18.73
C GLY A 112 16.08 -2.86 17.54
N LEU A 113 14.85 -3.00 17.01
CA LEU A 113 14.35 -2.25 15.87
C LEU A 113 13.61 -0.98 16.32
N ASP A 114 13.65 0.04 15.47
CA ASP A 114 12.82 1.25 15.62
C ASP A 114 11.46 1.04 14.95
N PHE A 115 10.38 1.31 15.68
CA PHE A 115 9.01 1.24 15.20
C PHE A 115 8.44 2.64 15.14
N TYR A 116 7.81 2.98 14.02
CA TYR A 116 7.17 4.28 13.86
C TYR A 116 6.07 4.22 12.82
N ASP A 117 5.01 5.00 13.05
CA ASP A 117 3.86 5.07 12.18
C ASP A 117 3.13 6.41 12.35
N ILE A 118 2.22 6.68 11.40
CA ILE A 118 1.29 7.80 11.48
C ILE A 118 -0.07 7.24 11.81
N SER A 119 -0.64 7.74 12.89
CA SER A 119 -1.90 7.27 13.44
C SER A 119 -2.98 8.33 13.30
N LEU A 120 -4.08 7.93 12.66
CA LEU A 120 -5.33 8.69 12.57
C LEU A 120 -6.39 8.13 13.53
N VAL A 121 -5.99 7.29 14.50
CA VAL A 121 -6.88 6.79 15.57
C VAL A 121 -7.55 7.95 16.29
N ASP A 122 -6.77 8.99 16.55
CA ASP A 122 -7.20 10.23 17.19
C ASP A 122 -7.69 11.25 16.16
N GLY A 123 -8.01 10.85 14.93
CA GLY A 123 -8.49 11.74 13.86
C GLY A 123 -7.37 12.46 13.12
N PHE A 124 -7.72 13.50 12.37
CA PHE A 124 -6.81 14.25 11.52
C PHE A 124 -6.96 15.74 11.74
N ASN A 125 -5.85 16.47 11.76
CA ASN A 125 -5.87 17.94 11.72
C ASN A 125 -4.85 18.53 10.74
N VAL A 126 -3.67 17.91 10.61
CA VAL A 126 -2.61 18.38 9.71
C VAL A 126 -1.89 17.18 9.06
N PRO A 127 -1.47 17.28 7.78
CA PRO A 127 -0.59 16.29 7.15
C PRO A 127 0.75 16.20 7.88
N ILE A 128 1.26 14.98 8.05
CA ILE A 128 2.60 14.74 8.60
C ILE A 128 3.32 13.65 7.80
N SER A 129 4.65 13.65 7.86
CA SER A 129 5.50 12.63 7.28
C SER A 129 6.79 12.50 8.09
N MET A 130 7.38 11.31 8.10
CA MET A 130 8.72 11.09 8.63
C MET A 130 9.58 10.36 7.61
N THR A 131 10.77 10.90 7.41
CA THR A 131 11.82 10.32 6.58
C THR A 131 12.99 9.92 7.47
N PRO A 132 13.20 8.61 7.70
CA PRO A 132 14.38 8.13 8.40
C PRO A 132 15.66 8.48 7.63
N SER A 133 16.75 8.76 8.35
CA SER A 133 18.06 9.01 7.74
C SER A 133 18.79 7.72 7.33
N ASN A 134 18.40 6.57 7.91
CA ASN A 134 18.96 5.27 7.58
C ASN A 134 18.28 4.72 6.31
N PRO A 135 19.03 4.40 5.23
CA PRO A 135 18.47 3.87 3.98
C PRO A 135 17.76 2.51 4.11
N GLY A 136 17.95 1.78 5.22
CA GLY A 136 17.22 0.55 5.52
C GLY A 136 15.80 0.75 6.08
N CYS A 137 15.39 1.99 6.34
CA CYS A 137 14.13 2.34 6.98
C CYS A 137 13.18 3.04 5.98
N SER A 138 11.91 2.65 5.97
CA SER A 138 10.91 3.18 5.03
C SER A 138 10.37 4.54 5.45
N VAL A 139 10.03 5.38 4.47
CA VAL A 139 9.31 6.64 4.72
C VAL A 139 7.87 6.33 5.11
N THR A 140 7.34 7.01 6.14
CA THR A 140 5.91 7.00 6.46
C THR A 140 5.31 8.38 6.22
N SER A 141 4.14 8.46 5.59
CA SER A 141 3.51 9.75 5.29
C SER A 141 1.98 9.65 5.23
N CYS A 142 1.33 10.73 5.68
CA CYS A 142 -0.09 11.00 5.44
C CYS A 142 -0.19 12.38 4.74
N PRO A 143 0.12 12.44 3.44
CA PRO A 143 0.31 13.71 2.74
C PRO A 143 -1.01 14.37 2.30
N ALA A 144 -2.08 13.59 2.18
CA ALA A 144 -3.38 14.08 1.75
C ALA A 144 -4.04 14.92 2.84
N ASN A 145 -4.69 16.02 2.44
CA ASN A 145 -5.50 16.81 3.36
C ASN A 145 -6.85 16.14 3.60
N VAL A 146 -6.96 15.31 4.65
CA VAL A 146 -8.21 14.61 4.99
C VAL A 146 -9.35 15.58 5.31
N ASN A 147 -9.06 16.80 5.78
CA ASN A 147 -10.08 17.82 6.03
C ASN A 147 -10.87 18.19 4.76
N ALA A 148 -10.25 18.10 3.58
CA ALA A 148 -10.88 18.41 2.30
C ALA A 148 -11.95 17.38 1.87
N ALA A 149 -11.84 16.15 2.38
CA ALA A 149 -12.76 15.04 2.10
C ALA A 149 -13.53 14.61 3.36
N CYS A 150 -13.44 15.36 4.45
CA CYS A 150 -14.04 14.99 5.72
C CYS A 150 -15.58 15.03 5.64
N PRO A 151 -16.27 13.92 5.95
CA PRO A 151 -17.73 13.91 6.01
C PRO A 151 -18.27 14.95 7.01
N PRO A 152 -19.40 15.61 6.73
CA PRO A 152 -19.96 16.65 7.60
C PRO A 152 -20.14 16.21 9.07
N GLU A 153 -20.49 14.94 9.29
CA GLU A 153 -20.68 14.34 10.61
C GLU A 153 -19.37 14.15 11.41
N LEU A 154 -18.22 14.13 10.73
CA LEU A 154 -16.90 14.02 11.34
C LEU A 154 -16.17 15.37 11.40
N ALA A 155 -16.64 16.37 10.66
CA ALA A 155 -15.96 17.64 10.47
C ALA A 155 -16.00 18.54 11.73
N ILE A 156 -14.84 19.03 12.13
CA ILE A 156 -14.70 20.17 13.05
C ILE A 156 -14.57 21.43 12.20
N LYS A 157 -15.42 22.42 12.48
CA LYS A 157 -15.46 23.68 11.76
C LYS A 157 -14.69 24.77 12.50
N GLY A 158 -13.89 25.53 11.76
CA GLY A 158 -13.26 26.76 12.24
C GLY A 158 -14.24 27.92 12.28
N ALA A 159 -13.77 29.07 12.79
CA ALA A 159 -14.58 30.29 12.91
C ALA A 159 -15.08 30.82 11.55
N ASP A 160 -14.37 30.52 10.46
CA ASP A 160 -14.70 30.87 9.08
C ASP A 160 -15.61 29.83 8.39
N GLY A 161 -16.02 28.77 9.10
CA GLY A 161 -16.83 27.68 8.55
C GLY A 161 -16.07 26.64 7.73
N SER A 162 -14.74 26.79 7.58
CA SER A 162 -13.87 25.79 6.94
C SER A 162 -13.72 24.54 7.83
N VAL A 163 -13.46 23.37 7.23
CA VAL A 163 -13.12 22.17 8.00
C VAL A 163 -11.66 22.26 8.42
N ILE A 164 -11.41 22.35 9.73
CA ILE A 164 -10.06 22.51 10.30
C ILE A 164 -9.52 21.21 10.91
N ALA A 165 -10.40 20.27 11.22
CA ALA A 165 -10.03 18.93 11.67
C ALA A 165 -11.12 17.92 11.32
N CYS A 166 -10.77 16.64 11.24
CA CYS A 166 -11.68 15.54 10.99
C CYS A 166 -11.59 14.52 12.12
N LYS A 167 -12.71 14.26 12.80
CA LYS A 167 -12.78 13.21 13.82
C LYS A 167 -12.56 11.85 13.18
N SER A 168 -11.88 10.95 13.92
CA SER A 168 -11.99 9.53 13.62
C SER A 168 -13.37 9.01 13.98
N ALA A 169 -13.73 7.84 13.44
CA ALA A 169 -14.98 7.17 13.78
C ALA A 169 -15.08 6.88 15.30
N CYS A 170 -13.97 6.52 15.96
CA CYS A 170 -13.91 6.33 17.41
C CYS A 170 -14.40 7.57 18.16
N LEU A 171 -13.93 8.75 17.76
CA LEU A 171 -14.24 10.02 18.42
C LEU A 171 -15.64 10.52 18.11
N ALA A 172 -16.13 10.28 16.90
CA ALA A 172 -17.44 10.75 16.49
C ALA A 172 -18.58 9.90 17.05
N PHE A 173 -18.39 8.59 17.13
CA PHE A 173 -19.47 7.65 17.47
C PHE A 173 -19.33 7.04 18.87
N GLY A 174 -18.19 7.22 19.55
CA GLY A 174 -18.01 6.85 20.96
C GLY A 174 -18.07 5.35 21.25
N ASP A 175 -17.95 4.49 20.23
CA ASP A 175 -17.95 3.05 20.41
C ASP A 175 -16.51 2.54 20.66
N PRO A 176 -16.20 1.97 21.84
CA PRO A 176 -14.90 1.39 22.16
C PRO A 176 -14.50 0.20 21.26
N ARG A 177 -15.35 -0.21 20.32
CA ARG A 177 -15.10 -1.31 19.35
C ARG A 177 -14.66 -0.84 17.97
N LEU A 178 -14.63 0.48 17.70
CA LEU A 178 -14.14 1.08 16.45
C LEU A 178 -12.61 1.25 16.40
N ILE A 179 -11.87 0.71 17.38
CA ILE A 179 -10.41 0.71 17.46
C ILE A 179 -9.81 0.32 16.11
N VAL A 180 -8.91 1.15 15.57
CA VAL A 180 -8.01 0.77 14.47
C VAL A 180 -7.39 -0.56 14.85
N MET A 181 -7.73 -1.61 14.10
CA MET A 181 -7.25 -2.96 14.36
C MET A 181 -5.76 -3.04 14.05
N LEU A 182 -4.91 -2.56 14.97
CA LEU A 182 -3.54 -3.02 15.11
C LEU A 182 -3.62 -4.48 15.57
N MET A 183 -3.87 -5.39 14.63
CA MET A 183 -3.81 -6.82 14.90
C MET A 183 -2.34 -7.21 15.09
N THR A 184 -1.88 -7.26 16.34
CA THR A 184 -0.68 -8.02 16.68
C THR A 184 -1.06 -9.49 16.76
N ILE A 185 -0.75 -10.27 15.71
CA ILE A 185 -0.86 -11.74 15.75
C ILE A 185 0.29 -12.26 16.60
N ARG A 186 0.04 -12.57 17.87
CA ARG A 186 0.97 -13.38 18.69
C ARG A 186 0.54 -14.84 18.65
N LEU A 187 1.49 -15.72 18.32
CA LEU A 187 1.40 -17.14 18.61
C LEU A 187 1.35 -17.30 20.15
N ALA A 188 0.18 -17.65 20.70
CA ALA A 188 0.00 -17.72 22.14
C ALA A 188 0.68 -18.96 22.75
N LEU A 189 1.62 -18.72 23.66
CA LEU A 189 1.81 -19.55 24.85
C LEU A 189 1.65 -18.60 26.06
N LEU A 190 0.51 -18.70 26.75
CA LEU A 190 0.04 -17.89 27.90
C LEU A 190 0.67 -18.35 29.25
N PRO A 191 0.54 -17.63 30.41
CA PRO A 191 -0.59 -16.75 30.86
C PRO A 191 -0.21 -15.39 31.54
N ALA A 192 -0.90 -14.27 31.23
CA ALA A 192 -2.01 -13.58 31.97
C ALA A 192 -1.59 -12.16 32.46
N PRO A 193 -2.48 -11.31 33.04
CA PRO A 193 -3.57 -10.57 32.38
C PRO A 193 -3.51 -9.03 32.63
N LEU A 194 -4.09 -8.22 31.73
CA LEU A 194 -4.82 -6.95 32.00
C LEU A 194 -5.09 -6.24 30.65
N VAL A 195 -6.33 -5.75 30.49
CA VAL A 195 -7.01 -5.30 29.26
C VAL A 195 -7.63 -6.45 28.47
N ALA A 196 -8.96 -6.45 28.43
CA ALA A 196 -9.75 -7.39 27.65
C ALA A 196 -9.63 -7.08 26.15
N THR A 197 -8.46 -7.35 25.55
CA THR A 197 -8.37 -7.60 24.11
C THR A 197 -9.03 -8.93 23.85
N THR A 198 -10.17 -8.93 23.17
CA THR A 198 -10.74 -10.17 22.64
C THR A 198 -9.81 -10.65 21.53
N TRP A 199 -8.97 -11.64 21.84
CA TRP A 199 -8.05 -12.23 20.88
C TRP A 199 -8.86 -12.96 19.79
N LEU A 200 -8.68 -12.59 18.53
CA LEU A 200 -9.19 -13.37 17.41
C LEU A 200 -8.34 -14.63 17.27
N THR A 201 -8.92 -15.78 17.58
CA THR A 201 -8.35 -17.06 17.17
C THR A 201 -8.64 -17.25 15.69
N PHE A 202 -7.63 -17.06 14.84
CA PHE A 202 -7.75 -17.37 13.41
C PHE A 202 -7.77 -18.89 13.22
N ALA A 203 -8.70 -19.36 12.38
CA ALA A 203 -8.55 -20.65 11.72
C ALA A 203 -7.37 -20.58 10.73
N ARG A 204 -6.87 -21.73 10.30
CA ARG A 204 -5.75 -21.85 9.35
C ARG A 204 -5.89 -20.94 8.13
N ASP A 205 -7.10 -20.71 7.65
CA ASP A 205 -7.42 -19.90 6.48
C ASP A 205 -8.52 -18.87 6.86
N GLY A 206 -8.37 -17.61 6.45
CA GLY A 206 -9.27 -16.53 6.84
C GLY A 206 -9.26 -15.31 5.92
N ARG A 207 -10.32 -14.51 6.00
CA ARG A 207 -10.50 -13.28 5.22
C ARG A 207 -10.88 -12.13 6.16
N LEU A 208 -10.32 -10.96 5.91
CA LEU A 208 -10.63 -9.70 6.59
C LEU A 208 -11.11 -8.70 5.55
N TRP A 209 -12.06 -7.84 5.93
CA TRP A 209 -12.57 -6.78 5.06
C TRP A 209 -13.12 -5.62 5.90
N GLY A 210 -13.19 -4.44 5.28
CA GLY A 210 -13.81 -3.25 5.88
C GLY A 210 -15.30 -3.13 5.54
N ARG A 211 -16.09 -2.59 6.47
CA ARG A 211 -17.50 -2.23 6.25
C ARG A 211 -17.66 -0.71 6.29
N THR A 212 -18.50 -0.16 5.42
CA THR A 212 -18.72 1.31 5.34
C THR A 212 -20.20 1.65 5.28
N GLY A 213 -20.54 2.88 5.66
CA GLY A 213 -21.93 3.37 5.69
C GLY A 213 -22.81 2.55 6.63
N CYS A 214 -22.30 2.20 7.81
CA CYS A 214 -23.01 1.37 8.77
C CYS A 214 -23.89 2.19 9.71
N SER A 215 -25.07 1.66 10.02
CA SER A 215 -26.00 2.23 11.00
C SER A 215 -26.79 1.14 11.71
N THR A 216 -27.23 1.44 12.93
CA THR A 216 -28.19 0.62 13.66
C THR A 216 -29.57 1.27 13.55
N ASP A 217 -30.57 0.53 13.09
CA ASP A 217 -31.94 1.04 13.04
C ASP A 217 -32.62 1.03 14.42
N HIS A 218 -33.83 1.58 14.50
CA HIS A 218 -34.61 1.65 15.75
C HIS A 218 -34.94 0.27 16.36
N SER A 219 -34.83 -0.81 15.58
CA SER A 219 -35.03 -2.18 16.07
C SER A 219 -33.75 -2.80 16.65
N GLY A 220 -32.63 -2.08 16.61
CA GLY A 220 -31.32 -2.58 17.04
C GLY A 220 -30.58 -3.37 15.95
N LYS A 221 -31.07 -3.38 14.71
CA LYS A 221 -30.45 -4.10 13.61
C LYS A 221 -29.33 -3.28 12.99
N PHE A 222 -28.12 -3.83 13.02
CA PHE A 222 -26.93 -3.23 12.42
C PHE A 222 -26.81 -3.64 10.95
N THR A 223 -26.65 -2.66 10.06
CA THR A 223 -26.48 -2.88 8.61
C THR A 223 -25.48 -1.90 8.02
N CYS A 224 -24.72 -2.33 7.01
CA CYS A 224 -23.74 -1.52 6.29
C CYS A 224 -24.08 -1.37 4.80
N ALA A 225 -23.65 -0.26 4.20
CA ALA A 225 -23.83 0.01 2.78
C ALA A 225 -22.88 -0.85 1.90
N THR A 226 -21.69 -1.18 2.40
CA THR A 226 -20.71 -2.05 1.70
C THR A 226 -20.13 -3.06 2.67
N GLY A 227 -19.87 -4.29 2.22
CA GLY A 227 -19.22 -5.32 3.03
C GLY A 227 -20.08 -5.86 4.18
N ASP A 228 -21.38 -5.54 4.21
CA ASP A 228 -22.28 -6.04 5.25
C ASP A 228 -22.26 -7.57 5.29
N CYS A 229 -22.35 -8.17 6.46
CA CYS A 229 -22.35 -9.64 6.60
C CYS A 229 -23.74 -10.20 6.93
N ALA A 230 -24.78 -9.37 6.82
CA ALA A 230 -26.19 -9.69 7.04
C ALA A 230 -26.53 -10.37 8.37
N SER A 231 -25.63 -10.30 9.36
CA SER A 231 -25.89 -10.85 10.70
C SER A 231 -26.91 -10.01 11.48
N GLY A 232 -27.20 -8.79 11.02
CA GLY A 232 -28.02 -7.82 11.75
C GLY A 232 -27.33 -7.29 13.01
N GLN A 233 -26.06 -7.62 13.22
CA GLN A 233 -25.26 -7.25 14.38
C GLN A 233 -23.85 -6.81 13.94
N ILE A 234 -23.12 -6.18 14.85
CA ILE A 234 -21.72 -5.84 14.59
C ILE A 234 -20.88 -7.11 14.34
N PRO A 235 -20.97 -8.19 15.15
CA PRO A 235 -20.27 -9.44 14.85
C PRO A 235 -20.86 -10.14 13.62
N CYS A 236 -19.99 -10.65 12.76
CA CYS A 236 -20.43 -11.39 11.56
C CYS A 236 -20.73 -12.86 11.82
N ASN A 237 -20.39 -13.41 12.99
CA ASN A 237 -20.77 -14.77 13.41
C ASN A 237 -20.46 -15.86 12.36
N GLY A 238 -19.33 -15.73 11.66
CA GLY A 238 -18.89 -16.66 10.61
C GLY A 238 -19.44 -16.36 9.20
N ALA A 239 -20.33 -15.38 9.04
CA ALA A 239 -20.76 -14.89 7.73
C ALA A 239 -19.66 -14.05 7.06
N GLY A 240 -19.47 -14.24 5.75
CA GLY A 240 -18.59 -13.40 4.93
C GLY A 240 -19.22 -12.06 4.60
N GLY A 241 -18.40 -11.09 4.20
CA GLY A 241 -18.86 -9.81 3.69
C GLY A 241 -19.59 -9.98 2.36
N ILE A 242 -20.70 -9.27 2.18
CA ILE A 242 -21.41 -9.17 0.92
C ILE A 242 -20.59 -8.28 -0.02
N PRO A 243 -20.17 -8.79 -1.19
CA PRO A 243 -19.42 -8.01 -2.16
C PRO A 243 -20.23 -6.84 -2.74
N PRO A 244 -19.58 -5.76 -3.22
CA PRO A 244 -18.13 -5.60 -3.33
C PRO A 244 -17.42 -5.31 -2.01
N ALA A 245 -16.31 -6.01 -1.77
CA ALA A 245 -15.47 -5.83 -0.60
C ALA A 245 -14.00 -6.11 -0.95
N THR A 246 -13.12 -5.16 -0.62
CA THR A 246 -11.68 -5.38 -0.66
C THR A 246 -11.34 -6.41 0.42
N LEU A 247 -10.64 -7.49 0.04
CA LEU A 247 -10.30 -8.58 0.96
C LEU A 247 -8.82 -8.56 1.29
N MET A 248 -8.50 -8.87 2.54
CA MET A 248 -7.20 -9.36 2.95
C MET A 248 -7.35 -10.84 3.28
N GLU A 249 -6.62 -11.68 2.56
CA GLU A 249 -6.67 -13.13 2.69
C GLU A 249 -5.41 -13.58 3.44
N ILE A 250 -5.58 -14.51 4.37
CA ILE A 250 -4.47 -15.06 5.16
C ILE A 250 -4.64 -16.57 5.29
N THR A 251 -3.56 -17.29 5.02
CA THR A 251 -3.34 -18.68 5.41
C THR A 251 -2.17 -18.75 6.37
N LEU A 252 -2.42 -19.09 7.63
CA LEU A 252 -1.39 -19.27 8.65
C LEU A 252 -0.90 -20.73 8.66
N ASN A 253 0.42 -20.94 8.80
CA ASN A 253 1.04 -22.26 8.82
C ASN A 253 0.61 -23.12 7.61
N GLY A 254 0.72 -22.54 6.43
CA GLY A 254 0.42 -23.12 5.13
C GLY A 254 1.47 -24.13 4.65
N TYR A 255 1.71 -24.15 3.34
CA TYR A 255 2.71 -25.04 2.74
C TYR A 255 4.12 -24.79 3.31
N GLY A 256 4.80 -25.86 3.74
CA GLY A 256 6.13 -25.77 4.33
C GLY A 256 6.18 -25.04 5.69
N GLY A 257 5.04 -24.84 6.35
CA GLY A 257 4.95 -24.10 7.61
C GLY A 257 5.05 -22.58 7.46
N GLN A 258 4.92 -22.07 6.23
CA GLN A 258 4.96 -20.64 5.93
C GLN A 258 3.56 -20.02 5.97
N ASP A 259 3.48 -18.75 6.36
CA ASP A 259 2.26 -17.97 6.26
C ASP A 259 2.14 -17.37 4.84
N PHE A 260 0.93 -17.40 4.27
CA PHE A 260 0.62 -16.80 2.98
C PHE A 260 -0.47 -15.76 3.19
N TYR A 261 -0.35 -14.64 2.47
CA TYR A 261 -1.32 -13.56 2.55
C TYR A 261 -1.30 -12.72 1.29
N ASP A 262 -2.39 -12.00 1.09
CA ASP A 262 -2.56 -11.03 0.02
C ASP A 262 -3.74 -10.09 0.26
N ILE A 263 -3.78 -9.08 -0.60
CA ILE A 263 -4.97 -8.28 -0.81
C ILE A 263 -5.59 -8.71 -2.13
N SER A 264 -6.90 -8.92 -2.12
CA SER A 264 -7.67 -9.44 -3.23
C SER A 264 -8.83 -8.51 -3.57
N LEU A 265 -8.92 -8.17 -4.85
CA LEU A 265 -9.98 -7.37 -5.49
C LEU A 265 -10.86 -8.25 -6.38
N VAL A 266 -10.73 -9.57 -6.28
CA VAL A 266 -11.57 -10.56 -6.99
C VAL A 266 -13.04 -10.35 -6.66
N ASP A 267 -13.34 -10.02 -5.40
CA ASP A 267 -14.66 -9.66 -4.90
C ASP A 267 -14.94 -8.14 -4.97
N GLY A 268 -14.19 -7.42 -5.80
CA GLY A 268 -14.31 -5.98 -5.97
C GLY A 268 -13.58 -5.17 -4.90
N PHE A 269 -13.90 -3.88 -4.83
CA PHE A 269 -13.25 -2.91 -3.95
C PHE A 269 -14.29 -2.07 -3.23
N ASN A 270 -14.05 -1.75 -1.96
CA ASN A 270 -14.81 -0.73 -1.24
C ASN A 270 -13.90 0.22 -0.46
N VAL A 271 -12.86 -0.30 0.20
CA VAL A 271 -11.90 0.48 0.98
C VAL A 271 -10.45 0.12 0.63
N PRO A 272 -9.51 1.06 0.70
CA PRO A 272 -8.08 0.75 0.66
C PRO A 272 -7.68 -0.14 1.84
N ILE A 273 -6.82 -1.13 1.60
CA ILE A 273 -6.26 -2.01 2.64
C ILE A 273 -4.75 -2.12 2.42
N SER A 274 -4.01 -2.28 3.50
CA SER A 274 -2.59 -2.62 3.49
C SER A 274 -2.29 -3.61 4.60
N MET A 275 -1.36 -4.52 4.36
CA MET A 275 -0.87 -5.46 5.35
C MET A 275 0.64 -5.42 5.43
N THR A 276 1.15 -5.15 6.63
CA THR A 276 2.58 -5.13 6.92
C THR A 276 2.90 -6.16 8.00
N PRO A 277 3.58 -7.27 7.66
CA PRO A 277 4.05 -8.23 8.65
C PRO A 277 5.06 -7.58 9.61
N SER A 278 4.98 -7.89 10.90
CA SER A 278 5.94 -7.38 11.90
C SER A 278 7.26 -8.15 11.95
N ASN A 279 7.33 -9.33 11.32
CA ASN A 279 8.50 -10.21 11.33
C ASN A 279 9.44 -9.91 10.15
N GLN A 280 10.75 -9.95 10.40
CA GLN A 280 11.75 -9.82 9.34
C GLN A 280 11.65 -10.99 8.33
N GLY A 281 11.72 -10.69 7.04
CA GLY A 281 11.69 -11.67 5.94
C GLY A 281 10.35 -11.82 5.23
N CYS A 282 9.30 -11.11 5.68
CA CYS A 282 7.97 -11.11 5.09
C CYS A 282 7.69 -9.78 4.38
N SER A 283 7.15 -9.81 3.15
CA SER A 283 6.89 -8.59 2.36
C SER A 283 5.54 -7.98 2.71
N ALA A 284 5.45 -6.65 2.72
CA ALA A 284 4.16 -5.96 2.82
C ALA A 284 3.39 -6.08 1.48
N THR A 285 2.07 -6.08 1.54
CA THR A 285 1.15 -5.99 0.39
C THR A 285 0.15 -4.86 0.62
N SER A 286 -0.23 -4.14 -0.43
CA SER A 286 -1.13 -3.00 -0.30
C SER A 286 -1.99 -2.74 -1.54
N CYS A 287 -3.19 -2.22 -1.29
CA CYS A 287 -4.03 -1.54 -2.28
C CYS A 287 -4.41 -0.17 -1.70
N PRO A 288 -3.49 0.82 -1.77
CA PRO A 288 -3.69 2.12 -1.13
C PRO A 288 -4.57 3.07 -1.97
N ALA A 289 -4.76 2.77 -3.26
CA ALA A 289 -5.52 3.63 -4.17
C ALA A 289 -7.02 3.63 -3.85
N ASN A 290 -7.68 4.76 -4.09
CA ASN A 290 -9.13 4.86 -4.04
C ASN A 290 -9.75 4.40 -5.37
N VAL A 291 -9.91 3.09 -5.55
CA VAL A 291 -10.45 2.52 -6.81
C VAL A 291 -11.86 3.03 -7.12
N ASN A 292 -12.65 3.44 -6.11
CA ASN A 292 -13.99 4.02 -6.33
C ASN A 292 -13.96 5.27 -7.22
N ALA A 293 -12.86 6.05 -7.19
CA ALA A 293 -12.71 7.24 -8.02
C ALA A 293 -12.45 6.92 -9.50
N ALA A 294 -11.87 5.76 -9.80
CA ALA A 294 -11.59 5.27 -11.15
C ALA A 294 -12.60 4.22 -11.63
N CYS A 295 -13.64 3.93 -10.84
CA CYS A 295 -14.56 2.85 -11.10
C CYS A 295 -15.43 3.13 -12.34
N PRO A 296 -15.43 2.23 -13.35
CA PRO A 296 -16.32 2.36 -14.51
C PRO A 296 -17.80 2.38 -14.09
N PRO A 297 -18.67 3.16 -14.77
CA PRO A 297 -20.08 3.27 -14.42
C PRO A 297 -20.83 1.94 -14.30
N GLU A 298 -20.48 0.97 -15.14
CA GLU A 298 -21.05 -0.38 -15.18
C GLU A 298 -20.65 -1.26 -13.98
N LEU A 299 -19.57 -0.91 -13.28
CA LEU A 299 -19.10 -1.61 -12.06
C LEU A 299 -19.46 -0.84 -10.78
N ALA A 300 -19.87 0.42 -10.90
CA ALA A 300 -20.06 1.32 -9.78
C ALA A 300 -21.27 0.96 -8.90
N VAL A 301 -21.04 0.89 -7.59
CA VAL A 301 -22.09 0.87 -6.57
C VAL A 301 -22.24 2.28 -6.01
N LYS A 302 -23.43 2.86 -6.15
CA LYS A 302 -23.72 4.23 -5.69
C LYS A 302 -24.37 4.22 -4.31
N GLY A 303 -23.92 5.13 -3.45
CA GLY A 303 -24.53 5.39 -2.15
C GLY A 303 -25.77 6.28 -2.26
N ALA A 304 -26.39 6.57 -1.12
CA ALA A 304 -27.61 7.38 -1.03
C ALA A 304 -27.48 8.79 -1.65
N HIS A 305 -26.27 9.34 -1.68
CA HIS A 305 -25.97 10.66 -2.24
C HIS A 305 -25.43 10.62 -3.68
N GLY A 306 -25.50 9.46 -4.35
CA GLY A 306 -25.08 9.29 -5.74
C GLY A 306 -23.57 9.15 -5.96
N SER A 307 -22.75 9.29 -4.91
CA SER A 307 -21.31 8.99 -4.94
C SER A 307 -21.06 7.50 -5.10
N VAL A 308 -19.97 7.13 -5.80
CA VAL A 308 -19.51 5.74 -5.90
C VAL A 308 -18.89 5.35 -4.56
N ILE A 309 -19.50 4.39 -3.87
CA ILE A 309 -19.07 3.92 -2.54
C ILE A 309 -18.36 2.56 -2.59
N ALA A 310 -18.50 1.84 -3.70
CA ALA A 310 -17.76 0.62 -3.97
C ALA A 310 -17.71 0.33 -5.48
N CYS A 311 -16.80 -0.53 -5.89
CA CYS A 311 -16.61 -0.97 -7.27
C CYS A 311 -16.68 -2.49 -7.34
N LYS A 312 -17.65 -3.03 -8.11
CA LYS A 312 -17.75 -4.47 -8.36
C LYS A 312 -16.59 -4.95 -9.21
N SER A 313 -16.15 -6.19 -9.01
CA SER A 313 -15.37 -6.87 -10.05
C SER A 313 -16.25 -7.19 -11.26
N ALA A 314 -15.63 -7.45 -12.40
CA ALA A 314 -16.37 -7.82 -13.61
C ALA A 314 -17.15 -9.13 -13.44
N CYS A 315 -16.63 -10.09 -12.67
CA CYS A 315 -17.35 -11.32 -12.36
C CYS A 315 -18.65 -10.99 -11.59
N LEU A 316 -18.58 -10.14 -10.56
CA LEU A 316 -19.75 -9.74 -9.79
C LEU A 316 -20.76 -8.92 -10.59
N ALA A 317 -20.30 -8.14 -11.57
CA ALA A 317 -21.18 -7.30 -12.39
C ALA A 317 -21.88 -8.10 -13.50
N PHE A 318 -21.18 -9.03 -14.15
CA PHE A 318 -21.64 -9.66 -15.39
C PHE A 318 -21.89 -11.16 -15.27
N GLY A 319 -21.24 -11.86 -14.34
CA GLY A 319 -21.33 -13.31 -14.19
C GLY A 319 -20.77 -14.12 -15.37
N ASP A 320 -20.09 -13.46 -16.32
CA ASP A 320 -19.52 -14.11 -17.50
C ASP A 320 -18.37 -15.04 -17.08
N PRO A 321 -18.34 -16.30 -17.57
CA PRO A 321 -17.27 -17.26 -17.26
C PRO A 321 -15.85 -16.73 -17.52
N ARG A 322 -15.67 -15.82 -18.49
CA ARG A 322 -14.38 -15.17 -18.80
C ARG A 322 -13.90 -14.22 -17.69
N TYR A 323 -14.82 -13.62 -16.94
CA TYR A 323 -14.47 -12.76 -15.81
C TYR A 323 -14.42 -13.53 -14.49
N CYS A 324 -15.20 -14.60 -14.39
CA CYS A 324 -15.29 -15.44 -13.19
C CYS A 324 -14.30 -16.61 -13.18
N CYS A 325 -13.55 -16.79 -14.28
CA CYS A 325 -12.65 -17.91 -14.49
C CYS A 325 -13.30 -19.27 -14.18
N SER A 326 -14.43 -19.54 -14.84
CA SER A 326 -15.23 -20.75 -14.64
C SER A 326 -15.57 -21.41 -15.98
N GLY A 327 -16.07 -22.66 -15.92
CA GLY A 327 -16.40 -23.42 -17.12
C GLY A 327 -15.17 -23.61 -18.02
N ASP A 328 -15.29 -23.24 -19.29
CA ASP A 328 -14.19 -23.33 -20.28
C ASP A 328 -13.03 -22.35 -19.99
N HIS A 329 -13.19 -21.45 -19.01
CA HIS A 329 -12.19 -20.49 -18.54
C HIS A 329 -11.66 -20.87 -17.14
N SER A 330 -11.73 -22.13 -16.72
CA SER A 330 -11.34 -22.57 -15.37
C SER A 330 -9.84 -22.86 -15.21
N THR A 331 -8.98 -22.32 -16.07
CA THR A 331 -7.52 -22.42 -15.94
C THR A 331 -6.87 -21.06 -16.17
N PRO A 332 -5.65 -20.82 -15.64
CA PRO A 332 -4.93 -19.57 -15.89
C PRO A 332 -4.77 -19.25 -17.40
N GLU A 333 -4.51 -20.27 -18.22
CA GLU A 333 -4.31 -20.11 -19.67
C GLU A 333 -5.60 -19.73 -20.39
N THR A 334 -6.74 -20.18 -19.86
CA THR A 334 -8.05 -19.96 -20.45
C THR A 334 -8.75 -18.72 -19.88
N CYS A 335 -8.30 -18.17 -18.75
CA CYS A 335 -8.82 -16.93 -18.17
C CYS A 335 -7.73 -15.85 -18.06
N PRO A 336 -7.36 -15.20 -19.18
CA PRO A 336 -6.38 -14.13 -19.16
C PRO A 336 -6.93 -12.85 -18.50
N PRO A 337 -6.06 -11.89 -18.14
CA PRO A 337 -6.49 -10.57 -17.68
C PRO A 337 -7.44 -9.89 -18.66
N THR A 338 -8.34 -9.06 -18.13
CA THR A 338 -9.33 -8.31 -18.91
C THR A 338 -9.15 -6.82 -18.69
N GLN A 339 -9.79 -5.98 -19.51
CA GLN A 339 -9.77 -4.52 -19.31
C GLN A 339 -10.22 -4.10 -17.90
N TYR A 340 -11.13 -4.86 -17.28
CA TYR A 340 -11.63 -4.57 -15.94
C TYR A 340 -10.64 -4.99 -14.86
N SER A 341 -10.05 -6.19 -14.93
CA SER A 341 -9.03 -6.60 -13.96
C SER A 341 -7.75 -5.77 -14.11
N ALA A 342 -7.38 -5.38 -15.32
CA ALA A 342 -6.28 -4.46 -15.58
C ALA A 342 -6.49 -3.08 -14.91
N MET A 343 -7.74 -2.58 -14.85
CA MET A 343 -8.05 -1.34 -14.11
C MET A 343 -7.75 -1.50 -12.62
N PHE A 344 -8.23 -2.57 -11.99
CA PHE A 344 -7.93 -2.87 -10.58
C PHE A 344 -6.43 -3.01 -10.35
N LYS A 345 -5.72 -3.74 -11.22
CA LYS A 345 -4.27 -3.93 -11.14
C LYS A 345 -3.49 -2.63 -11.30
N THR A 346 -3.95 -1.73 -12.19
CA THR A 346 -3.32 -0.41 -12.38
C THR A 346 -3.40 0.43 -11.12
N GLN A 347 -4.54 0.39 -10.42
CA GLN A 347 -4.72 1.11 -9.17
C GLN A 347 -3.99 0.43 -8.00
N CYS A 348 -3.93 -0.90 -7.99
CA CYS A 348 -3.38 -1.70 -6.91
C CYS A 348 -2.49 -2.83 -7.43
N PRO A 349 -1.23 -2.53 -7.81
CA PRO A 349 -0.35 -3.50 -8.47
C PRO A 349 0.04 -4.69 -7.58
N GLN A 350 0.05 -4.50 -6.26
CA GLN A 350 0.40 -5.53 -5.28
C GLN A 350 -0.79 -6.39 -4.83
N ALA A 351 -1.99 -6.13 -5.37
CA ALA A 351 -3.21 -6.89 -5.09
C ALA A 351 -3.54 -7.83 -6.25
N TYR A 352 -4.26 -8.90 -5.94
CA TYR A 352 -4.91 -9.73 -6.94
C TYR A 352 -6.12 -9.00 -7.52
N SER A 353 -6.21 -8.95 -8.84
CA SER A 353 -7.25 -8.23 -9.59
C SER A 353 -8.30 -9.15 -10.21
N TYR A 354 -8.00 -10.44 -10.35
CA TYR A 354 -8.91 -11.51 -10.79
C TYR A 354 -8.39 -12.89 -10.30
N ALA A 355 -9.17 -13.95 -10.51
CA ALA A 355 -8.96 -15.24 -9.85
C ALA A 355 -7.64 -15.95 -10.16
N TYR A 356 -7.04 -15.73 -11.33
CA TYR A 356 -5.75 -16.31 -11.73
C TYR A 356 -4.67 -15.25 -11.97
N ASP A 357 -4.83 -14.08 -11.35
CA ASP A 357 -3.81 -13.05 -11.37
C ASP A 357 -2.52 -13.56 -10.69
N ASP A 358 -1.36 -13.14 -11.18
CA ASP A 358 -0.09 -13.39 -10.51
C ASP A 358 0.32 -12.18 -9.65
N LYS A 359 1.05 -12.43 -8.56
CA LYS A 359 1.45 -11.36 -7.62
C LYS A 359 2.46 -10.37 -8.23
N THR A 360 2.93 -10.58 -9.46
CA THR A 360 4.21 -10.01 -9.93
C THR A 360 4.27 -9.52 -11.38
N SER A 361 3.23 -9.65 -12.21
CA SER A 361 3.27 -9.05 -13.55
C SER A 361 3.21 -7.52 -13.45
N GLY A 362 4.36 -6.88 -13.66
CA GLY A 362 4.46 -5.43 -13.80
C GLY A 362 3.47 -4.96 -14.88
N ILE A 363 2.76 -3.86 -14.62
CA ILE A 363 1.75 -3.32 -15.54
C ILE A 363 2.38 -3.18 -16.94
N PRO A 364 1.89 -3.91 -17.96
CA PRO A 364 2.40 -3.74 -19.31
C PRO A 364 2.08 -2.33 -19.86
N PRO A 365 2.96 -1.71 -20.65
CA PRO A 365 4.18 -2.29 -21.19
C PRO A 365 5.34 -2.42 -20.21
N THR A 366 5.91 -3.62 -20.08
CA THR A 366 7.09 -3.84 -19.23
C THR A 366 8.07 -4.79 -19.90
N THR A 367 9.36 -4.47 -19.76
CA THR A 367 10.44 -5.41 -20.07
C THR A 367 10.46 -6.47 -18.95
N LEU A 368 10.16 -7.72 -19.28
CA LEU A 368 10.15 -8.82 -18.32
C LEU A 368 11.50 -9.54 -18.30
N LEU A 369 11.91 -9.93 -17.11
CA LEU A 369 13.02 -10.85 -16.88
C LEU A 369 12.43 -12.13 -16.32
N GLU A 370 12.33 -13.15 -17.17
CA GLU A 370 11.67 -14.41 -16.83
C GLU A 370 12.71 -15.39 -16.28
N PHE A 371 12.39 -16.04 -15.16
CA PHE A 371 13.25 -17.06 -14.53
C PHE A 371 12.42 -18.28 -14.15
N THR A 372 12.87 -19.45 -14.57
CA THR A 372 12.43 -20.74 -14.04
C THR A 372 13.64 -21.40 -13.37
N LEU A 373 13.70 -21.32 -12.04
CA LEU A 373 14.81 -21.86 -11.24
C LEU A 373 14.48 -23.29 -10.77
N SER A 374 15.29 -24.26 -11.18
CA SER A 374 14.97 -25.69 -11.00
C SER A 374 15.56 -26.33 -9.74
N GLY A 375 16.14 -25.53 -8.83
CA GLY A 375 16.67 -26.00 -7.56
C GLY A 375 17.81 -27.03 -7.71
N SER A 376 17.82 -28.08 -6.86
CA SER A 376 18.96 -29.01 -6.69
C SER A 376 19.07 -30.15 -7.72
N GLY A 377 18.35 -30.12 -8.84
CA GLY A 377 18.39 -31.23 -9.80
C GLY A 377 18.09 -30.94 -11.28
N GLY A 378 17.58 -29.75 -11.64
CA GLY A 378 17.31 -29.38 -13.04
C GLY A 378 18.09 -28.13 -13.47
N PRO A 379 18.15 -27.81 -14.78
CA PRO A 379 18.73 -26.57 -15.24
C PRO A 379 17.80 -25.38 -15.00
N ASP A 380 18.38 -24.21 -14.77
CA ASP A 380 17.63 -22.94 -14.72
C ASP A 380 17.36 -22.45 -16.14
N PHE A 381 16.18 -21.88 -16.38
CA PHE A 381 15.83 -21.20 -17.62
C PHE A 381 15.62 -19.72 -17.36
N TYR A 382 16.12 -18.87 -18.24
CA TYR A 382 15.89 -17.43 -18.15
C TYR A 382 15.94 -16.76 -19.52
N ASP A 383 15.22 -15.65 -19.61
CA ASP A 383 15.18 -14.80 -20.79
C ASP A 383 14.77 -13.36 -20.44
N VAL A 384 15.05 -12.44 -21.38
CA VAL A 384 14.44 -11.11 -21.40
C VAL A 384 13.27 -11.16 -22.38
N SER A 385 12.08 -10.80 -21.94
CA SER A 385 10.85 -10.88 -22.73
C SER A 385 10.22 -9.50 -22.89
N LEU A 386 9.89 -9.18 -24.15
CA LEU A 386 9.20 -7.97 -24.59
C LEU A 386 7.80 -8.30 -25.14
N VAL A 387 7.30 -9.51 -24.89
CA VAL A 387 5.95 -9.95 -25.27
C VAL A 387 4.91 -9.01 -24.66
N ASP A 388 5.17 -8.55 -23.44
CA ASP A 388 4.37 -7.59 -22.71
C ASP A 388 4.84 -6.15 -22.90
N GLY A 389 5.58 -5.85 -23.98
CA GLY A 389 6.05 -4.51 -24.30
C GLY A 389 7.41 -4.17 -23.68
N PHE A 390 7.72 -2.87 -23.64
CA PHE A 390 9.00 -2.37 -23.18
C PHE A 390 8.81 -1.08 -22.38
N ASN A 391 9.47 -0.96 -21.24
CA ASN A 391 9.56 0.29 -20.47
C ASN A 391 11.01 0.74 -20.25
N LEU A 392 11.94 -0.20 -20.09
CA LEU A 392 13.35 0.08 -19.86
C LEU A 392 14.28 -1.04 -20.37
N PRO A 393 15.53 -0.72 -20.75
CA PRO A 393 16.51 -1.74 -21.14
C PRO A 393 16.89 -2.64 -19.97
N ALA A 394 17.15 -3.92 -20.22
CA ALA A 394 17.52 -4.88 -19.16
C ALA A 394 18.42 -6.00 -19.68
N SER A 395 19.21 -6.61 -18.78
CA SER A 395 20.04 -7.78 -19.08
C SER A 395 20.17 -8.73 -17.91
N ILE A 396 20.35 -10.02 -18.24
CA ILE A 396 20.69 -11.09 -17.31
C ILE A 396 22.06 -11.63 -17.72
N GLN A 397 23.03 -11.54 -16.81
CA GLN A 397 24.33 -12.19 -16.95
C GLN A 397 24.46 -13.31 -15.92
N SER A 398 25.08 -14.42 -16.31
CA SER A 398 25.25 -15.59 -15.46
C SER A 398 26.70 -16.10 -15.54
N GLU A 399 27.31 -16.38 -14.39
CA GLU A 399 28.69 -16.88 -14.34
C GLU A 399 28.80 -18.28 -14.95
N GLY A 400 29.41 -18.40 -16.12
CA GLY A 400 29.61 -19.68 -16.82
C GLY A 400 28.46 -20.13 -17.72
N CYS A 401 27.50 -19.24 -18.00
CA CYS A 401 26.37 -19.46 -18.90
C CYS A 401 26.17 -18.30 -19.88
N ASN A 402 25.33 -18.48 -20.90
CA ASN A 402 25.07 -17.46 -21.92
C ASN A 402 24.24 -16.30 -21.35
N SER A 403 24.59 -15.06 -21.68
CA SER A 403 23.83 -13.87 -21.26
C SER A 403 22.69 -13.55 -22.24
N THR A 404 21.61 -12.98 -21.74
CA THR A 404 20.50 -12.41 -22.52
C THR A 404 20.30 -10.95 -22.18
N SER A 405 19.93 -10.14 -23.18
CA SER A 405 19.76 -8.71 -22.98
C SER A 405 18.88 -8.03 -24.03
N CYS A 406 18.27 -6.93 -23.61
CA CYS A 406 17.70 -5.90 -24.44
C CYS A 406 18.35 -4.56 -24.05
N PRO A 407 19.54 -4.24 -24.59
CA PRO A 407 20.26 -3.03 -24.23
C PRO A 407 19.73 -1.78 -24.96
N SER A 408 19.06 -1.97 -26.09
CA SER A 408 18.49 -0.87 -26.87
C SER A 408 17.28 -0.26 -26.18
N ASN A 409 17.15 1.07 -26.24
CA ASN A 409 15.93 1.75 -25.81
C ASN A 409 14.85 1.66 -26.91
N VAL A 410 13.93 0.71 -26.79
CA VAL A 410 12.85 0.48 -27.77
C VAL A 410 11.91 1.68 -27.87
N ASN A 411 11.81 2.54 -26.84
CA ASN A 411 10.99 3.75 -26.89
C ASN A 411 11.40 4.69 -28.03
N ASN A 412 12.67 4.67 -28.46
CA ASN A 412 13.17 5.51 -29.56
C ASN A 412 12.68 5.08 -30.95
N VAL A 413 12.25 3.81 -31.08
CA VAL A 413 11.76 3.22 -32.34
C VAL A 413 10.32 2.76 -32.21
N CYS A 414 9.64 3.15 -31.14
CA CYS A 414 8.26 2.76 -30.86
C CYS A 414 7.30 3.40 -31.87
N PRO A 415 6.49 2.61 -32.60
CA PRO A 415 5.43 3.15 -33.45
C PRO A 415 4.44 4.01 -32.65
N PRO A 416 3.90 5.11 -33.19
CA PRO A 416 2.93 5.95 -32.51
C PRO A 416 1.70 5.19 -31.99
N GLU A 417 1.23 4.18 -32.72
CA GLU A 417 0.10 3.34 -32.33
C GLU A 417 0.38 2.40 -31.15
N LEU A 418 1.65 2.26 -30.75
CA LEU A 418 2.10 1.47 -29.60
C LEU A 418 2.65 2.33 -28.46
N ALA A 419 2.88 3.63 -28.70
CA ALA A 419 3.55 4.51 -27.77
C ALA A 419 2.72 4.81 -26.51
N VAL A 420 3.38 4.82 -25.37
CA VAL A 420 2.89 5.40 -24.12
C VAL A 420 3.64 6.70 -23.91
N GLU A 421 2.92 7.82 -23.94
CA GLU A 421 3.50 9.15 -23.80
C GLU A 421 3.49 9.63 -22.35
N GLY A 422 4.59 10.24 -21.93
CA GLY A 422 4.70 10.97 -20.67
C GLY A 422 4.02 12.34 -20.73
N SER A 423 4.01 13.06 -19.61
CA SER A 423 3.43 14.41 -19.52
C SER A 423 4.10 15.44 -20.44
N ASP A 424 5.33 15.17 -20.88
CA ASP A 424 6.12 15.97 -21.81
C ASP A 424 5.99 15.51 -23.27
N LYS A 425 5.08 14.56 -23.56
CA LYS A 425 4.89 13.90 -24.86
C LYS A 425 6.08 13.07 -25.34
N SER A 426 7.05 12.78 -24.47
CA SER A 426 8.08 11.80 -24.78
C SER A 426 7.50 10.39 -24.69
N VAL A 427 7.99 9.45 -25.52
CA VAL A 427 7.62 8.04 -25.40
C VAL A 427 8.35 7.46 -24.19
N VAL A 428 7.60 7.14 -23.14
CA VAL A 428 8.14 6.60 -21.88
C VAL A 428 8.05 5.08 -21.81
N ALA A 429 7.20 4.46 -22.63
CA ALA A 429 7.11 3.02 -22.78
C ALA A 429 6.47 2.64 -24.14
N CYS A 430 6.63 1.39 -24.57
CA CYS A 430 6.13 0.88 -25.84
C CYS A 430 5.31 -0.40 -25.65
N LYS A 431 4.01 -0.35 -25.97
CA LYS A 431 3.12 -1.52 -25.94
C LYS A 431 3.53 -2.56 -26.98
N SER A 432 3.34 -3.83 -26.66
CA SER A 432 3.31 -4.86 -27.70
C SER A 432 2.04 -4.72 -28.54
N ALA A 433 2.04 -5.33 -29.72
CA ALA A 433 0.84 -5.31 -30.59
C ALA A 433 -0.35 -6.03 -29.95
N CYS A 434 -0.11 -7.08 -29.15
CA CYS A 434 -1.18 -7.74 -28.42
C CYS A 434 -1.84 -6.75 -27.44
N LEU A 435 -1.03 -6.04 -26.65
CA LEU A 435 -1.54 -5.05 -25.68
C LEU A 435 -2.24 -3.86 -26.34
N ALA A 436 -1.77 -3.42 -27.51
CA ALA A 436 -2.34 -2.27 -28.18
C ALA A 436 -3.64 -2.57 -28.92
N PHE A 437 -3.77 -3.76 -29.53
CA PHE A 437 -4.88 -4.07 -30.44
C PHE A 437 -5.80 -5.17 -29.95
N ASN A 438 -5.35 -6.03 -29.04
CA ASN A 438 -6.09 -7.17 -28.49
C ASN A 438 -6.76 -8.04 -29.58
N GLN A 439 -6.02 -8.34 -30.65
CA GLN A 439 -6.52 -9.19 -31.75
C GLN A 439 -5.82 -10.56 -31.76
N PRO A 440 -6.51 -11.65 -32.13
CA PRO A 440 -5.97 -13.01 -32.05
C PRO A 440 -4.62 -13.20 -32.75
N GLN A 441 -4.42 -12.55 -33.90
CA GLN A 441 -3.17 -12.64 -34.66
C GLN A 441 -1.99 -11.89 -34.03
N TYR A 442 -2.23 -10.97 -33.10
CA TYR A 442 -1.19 -10.26 -32.35
C TYR A 442 -0.90 -10.93 -31.01
N CYS A 443 -1.92 -11.55 -30.41
CA CYS A 443 -1.83 -12.24 -29.13
C CYS A 443 -1.54 -13.75 -29.26
N CYS A 444 -1.50 -14.27 -30.48
CA CYS A 444 -1.37 -15.71 -30.76
C CYS A 444 -2.42 -16.56 -30.03
N THR A 445 -3.69 -16.21 -30.17
CA THR A 445 -4.82 -16.92 -29.56
C THR A 445 -5.82 -17.43 -30.60
N GLY A 446 -6.70 -18.36 -30.21
CA GLY A 446 -7.71 -18.94 -31.11
C GLY A 446 -7.09 -19.64 -32.32
N ASP A 447 -7.49 -19.24 -33.52
CA ASP A 447 -6.96 -19.77 -34.79
C ASP A 447 -5.46 -19.49 -35.00
N TYR A 448 -4.86 -18.64 -34.16
CA TYR A 448 -3.45 -18.28 -34.15
C TYR A 448 -2.69 -18.93 -32.96
N ALA A 449 -3.26 -19.92 -32.27
CA ALA A 449 -2.66 -20.52 -31.07
C ALA A 449 -1.54 -21.55 -31.33
N THR A 450 -0.94 -21.55 -32.53
CA THR A 450 0.21 -22.39 -32.86
C THR A 450 1.30 -21.60 -33.57
N PRO A 451 2.58 -22.04 -33.49
CA PRO A 451 3.69 -21.38 -34.18
C PRO A 451 3.48 -21.25 -35.70
N ASP A 452 2.88 -22.25 -36.34
CA ASP A 452 2.60 -22.24 -37.78
C ASP A 452 1.52 -21.22 -38.16
N THR A 453 0.60 -20.94 -37.24
CA THR A 453 -0.53 -20.04 -37.45
C THR A 453 -0.29 -18.61 -36.96
N CYS A 454 0.67 -18.35 -36.06
CA CYS A 454 1.02 -17.02 -35.56
C CYS A 454 2.45 -16.60 -35.92
N PRO A 455 2.67 -16.13 -37.15
CA PRO A 455 3.99 -15.69 -37.60
C PRO A 455 4.37 -14.33 -36.98
N PRO A 456 5.68 -13.99 -36.96
CA PRO A 456 6.14 -12.67 -36.53
C PRO A 456 5.48 -11.54 -37.32
N THR A 457 4.95 -10.54 -36.61
CA THR A 457 4.24 -9.41 -37.20
C THR A 457 5.19 -8.24 -37.49
N LYS A 458 4.71 -7.23 -38.23
CA LYS A 458 5.50 -5.98 -38.43
C LYS A 458 5.88 -5.32 -37.10
N TYR A 459 5.07 -5.50 -36.06
CA TYR A 459 5.29 -4.90 -34.75
C TYR A 459 6.29 -5.71 -33.92
N SER A 460 6.13 -7.03 -33.80
CA SER A 460 7.09 -7.85 -33.03
C SER A 460 8.50 -7.82 -33.62
N LYS A 461 8.61 -7.69 -34.96
CA LYS A 461 9.91 -7.47 -35.64
C LYS A 461 10.63 -6.20 -35.20
N ILE A 462 9.93 -5.15 -34.76
CA ILE A 462 10.56 -3.91 -34.25
C ILE A 462 11.28 -4.21 -32.93
N PHE A 463 10.59 -4.87 -31.99
CA PHE A 463 11.16 -5.30 -30.72
C PHE A 463 12.33 -6.27 -30.94
N LYS A 464 12.18 -7.26 -31.82
CA LYS A 464 13.26 -8.21 -32.14
C LYS A 464 14.47 -7.56 -32.81
N THR A 465 14.25 -6.58 -33.69
CA THR A 465 15.35 -5.85 -34.34
C THR A 465 16.11 -5.00 -33.33
N ALA A 466 15.42 -4.34 -32.41
CA ALA A 466 16.03 -3.56 -31.36
C ALA A 466 16.77 -4.44 -30.34
N CYS A 467 16.22 -5.62 -30.02
CA CYS A 467 16.73 -6.54 -29.01
C CYS A 467 16.75 -7.99 -29.54
N PRO A 468 17.80 -8.37 -30.32
CA PRO A 468 17.85 -9.68 -30.99
C PRO A 468 17.87 -10.88 -30.04
N LEU A 469 18.37 -10.70 -28.81
CA LEU A 469 18.46 -11.74 -27.78
C LEU A 469 17.21 -11.82 -26.87
N ALA A 470 16.23 -10.93 -27.07
CA ALA A 470 15.01 -10.90 -26.29
C ALA A 470 13.85 -11.57 -27.03
N TYR A 471 12.90 -12.11 -26.28
CA TYR A 471 11.63 -12.62 -26.80
C TYR A 471 10.74 -11.44 -27.21
N SER A 472 10.12 -11.49 -28.38
CA SER A 472 9.33 -10.35 -28.92
C SER A 472 7.85 -10.66 -29.16
N TYR A 473 7.47 -11.94 -29.15
CA TYR A 473 6.08 -12.43 -29.24
C TYR A 473 6.00 -13.90 -28.79
N ALA A 474 4.80 -14.43 -28.57
CA ALA A 474 4.56 -15.73 -27.91
C ALA A 474 5.24 -16.98 -28.51
N TYR A 475 5.59 -16.97 -29.81
CA TYR A 475 6.29 -18.09 -30.45
C TYR A 475 7.60 -17.65 -31.12
N ASP A 476 8.26 -16.63 -30.56
CA ASP A 476 9.59 -16.20 -31.00
C ASP A 476 10.62 -17.35 -30.88
N ASP A 477 11.73 -17.22 -31.58
CA ASP A 477 12.68 -18.31 -31.74
C ASP A 477 13.30 -18.78 -30.41
N LYS A 478 13.64 -20.08 -30.34
CA LYS A 478 14.24 -20.70 -29.15
C LYS A 478 15.69 -20.23 -28.87
N THR A 479 16.18 -19.20 -29.57
CA THR A 479 17.54 -18.68 -29.40
C THR A 479 17.66 -17.72 -28.21
N SER A 480 16.53 -17.31 -27.64
CA SER A 480 16.45 -16.26 -26.61
C SER A 480 16.20 -16.81 -25.18
N THR A 481 15.89 -18.09 -25.05
CA THR A 481 15.79 -18.80 -23.76
C THR A 481 17.09 -19.54 -23.48
N PHE A 482 17.76 -19.19 -22.39
CA PHE A 482 19.05 -19.79 -22.04
C PHE A 482 18.89 -20.78 -20.91
N THR A 483 19.65 -21.87 -21.00
CA THR A 483 19.67 -22.95 -20.01
C THR A 483 21.00 -22.92 -19.28
N CYS A 484 20.96 -22.82 -17.95
CA CYS A 484 22.15 -22.85 -17.11
C CYS A 484 22.13 -24.05 -16.15
N LYS A 485 23.30 -24.63 -15.88
CA LYS A 485 23.42 -25.74 -14.91
C LYS A 485 23.15 -25.20 -13.50
N SER A 486 22.55 -26.02 -12.64
CA SER A 486 22.10 -25.59 -11.31
C SER A 486 23.19 -24.90 -10.48
N ARG A 487 22.78 -23.88 -9.71
CA ARG A 487 23.59 -23.06 -8.76
C ARG A 487 24.44 -21.92 -9.37
N ALA A 488 24.03 -21.33 -10.49
CA ALA A 488 24.69 -20.14 -11.01
C ALA A 488 24.31 -18.86 -10.22
N ASN A 489 25.22 -17.90 -10.16
CA ASN A 489 24.92 -16.54 -9.73
C ASN A 489 24.44 -15.73 -10.95
N TYR A 490 23.41 -14.91 -10.76
CA TYR A 490 22.84 -14.05 -11.81
C TYR A 490 23.05 -12.58 -11.46
N ALA A 491 23.65 -11.82 -12.37
CA ALA A 491 23.69 -10.36 -12.31
C ALA A 491 22.59 -9.79 -13.21
N ILE A 492 21.63 -9.13 -12.58
CA ILE A 492 20.53 -8.43 -13.25
C ILE A 492 20.91 -6.96 -13.35
N THR A 493 20.86 -6.40 -14.55
CA THR A 493 21.15 -4.98 -14.79
C THR A 493 20.01 -4.35 -15.54
N PHE A 494 19.44 -3.30 -14.95
CA PHE A 494 18.50 -2.41 -15.61
C PHE A 494 19.28 -1.23 -16.17
N CYS A 495 18.93 -0.79 -17.38
CA CYS A 495 19.69 0.19 -18.16
C CYS A 495 21.20 -0.18 -18.29
N PRO A 496 21.54 -1.40 -18.78
CA PRO A 496 22.91 -1.88 -18.91
C PRO A 496 23.77 -1.10 -19.91
#